data_AF-A0A955H377-F1
#
_entry.id   AF-A0A955H377-F1
#
_cell.length_a   1.000
_cell.length_b   1.000
_cell.length_c   1.000
_cell.angle_alpha   90.00
_cell.angle_beta   90.00
_cell.angle_gamma   90.00
#
_symmetry.space_group_name_H-M   'P 1'
#
loop_
_entity.id
_entity.type
_entity.pdbx_description
1 polymer ?
#
loop_
_entity_poly.entity_id
_entity_poly.type
_entity_poly.pdbx_seq_one_letter_code
_entity_poly.pdbx_strand_id
1 'polypeptide(L)'
;MKKTFQRGFTLIELLVVIAIIGILAAVVLASLNDARQSGSDAAIKQSLGNARSQAEIVYNANGVFSYAGVCADPKVQQLLDAAVTAAGQDPADIELTGTAQTATNGVCHDSASAWVISSPLASSAGTSYWCVDSDGFVASTSALVGATDMACN
;
A
#
# COMPACT_ATOMS: atom_id res chain seq x y z
N MET A 1 29.82 -3.98 -64.32
CA MET A 1 29.64 -3.92 -62.84
C MET A 1 28.49 -2.96 -62.53
N LYS A 2 27.36 -3.45 -62.00
CA LYS A 2 26.23 -2.59 -61.59
C LYS A 2 26.56 -1.99 -60.22
N LYS A 3 26.77 -0.67 -60.14
CA LYS A 3 26.90 0.05 -58.85
C LYS A 3 25.52 0.11 -58.19
N THR A 4 25.34 -0.59 -57.09
CA THR A 4 24.18 -0.44 -56.21
C THR A 4 24.34 0.84 -55.40
N PHE A 5 23.46 1.82 -55.63
CA PHE A 5 23.38 3.00 -54.76
C PHE A 5 22.84 2.54 -53.40
N GLN A 6 23.69 2.58 -52.37
CA GLN A 6 23.23 2.41 -50.99
C GLN A 6 22.44 3.66 -50.59
N ARG A 7 21.14 3.49 -50.35
CA ARG A 7 20.29 4.55 -49.80
C ARG A 7 20.63 4.73 -48.33
N GLY A 8 21.20 5.89 -47.99
CA GLY A 8 21.42 6.30 -46.61
C GLY A 8 20.13 6.83 -45.98
N PHE A 9 20.01 6.67 -44.66
CA PHE A 9 18.90 7.21 -43.87
C PHE A 9 19.00 8.74 -43.82
N THR A 10 17.89 9.46 -43.98
CA THR A 10 17.90 10.93 -43.88
C THR A 10 17.78 11.38 -42.43
N LEU A 11 18.38 12.53 -42.09
CA LEU A 11 18.25 13.11 -40.74
C LEU A 11 16.79 13.44 -40.40
N ILE A 12 15.99 13.82 -41.39
CA ILE A 12 14.57 14.13 -41.19
C ILE A 12 13.75 12.88 -40.87
N GLU A 13 14.05 11.74 -41.51
CA GLU A 13 13.41 10.46 -41.17
C GLU A 13 13.71 10.05 -39.73
N LEU A 14 14.94 10.25 -39.26
CA LEU A 14 15.30 9.92 -37.88
C LEU A 14 14.60 10.85 -36.88
N LEU A 15 14.52 12.14 -37.20
CA LEU A 15 13.86 13.14 -36.36
C LEU A 15 12.35 12.86 -36.20
N VAL A 16 11.65 12.51 -37.28
CA VAL A 16 10.22 12.16 -37.21
C VAL A 16 9.99 10.91 -36.36
N VAL A 17 10.86 9.90 -36.46
CA VAL A 17 10.73 8.67 -35.68
C VAL A 17 10.85 8.94 -34.17
N ILE A 18 11.88 9.69 -33.74
CA ILE A 18 12.02 10.01 -32.32
C ILE A 18 10.88 10.90 -31.80
N ALA A 19 10.32 11.76 -32.66
CA ALA A 19 9.16 12.57 -32.31
C ALA A 19 7.92 11.70 -32.06
N ILE A 20 7.65 10.72 -32.93
CA ILE A 20 6.53 9.78 -32.76
C ILE A 20 6.72 8.92 -31.50
N ILE A 21 7.93 8.37 -31.29
CA ILE A 21 8.25 7.58 -30.09
C ILE A 21 8.03 8.43 -28.82
N GLY A 22 8.43 9.71 -28.83
CA GLY A 22 8.23 10.62 -27.71
C GLY A 22 6.75 10.82 -27.35
N ILE A 23 5.89 11.01 -28.36
CA ILE A 23 4.44 11.17 -28.14
C ILE A 23 3.82 9.90 -27.56
N LEU A 24 4.16 8.73 -28.13
CA LEU A 24 3.64 7.44 -27.67
C LEU A 24 4.11 7.13 -26.24
N ALA A 25 5.38 7.41 -25.93
CA ALA A 25 5.94 7.18 -24.60
C ALA A 25 5.27 8.03 -23.52
N ALA A 26 4.91 9.28 -23.82
CA ALA A 26 4.24 10.17 -22.87
C ALA A 26 2.85 9.63 -22.45
N VAL A 27 2.06 9.14 -23.40
CA VAL A 27 0.72 8.58 -23.12
C VAL A 27 0.82 7.29 -22.30
N VAL A 28 1.77 6.41 -22.63
CA VAL A 28 1.98 5.14 -21.92
C VAL A 28 2.48 5.37 -20.49
N LEU A 29 3.33 6.37 -20.26
CA LEU A 29 3.85 6.66 -18.94
C LEU A 29 2.75 7.13 -17.98
N ALA A 30 1.82 7.96 -18.47
CA ALA A 30 0.69 8.43 -17.67
C ALA A 30 -0.19 7.26 -17.20
N SER A 31 -0.59 6.36 -18.09
CA SER A 31 -1.44 5.22 -17.73
C SER A 31 -0.75 4.18 -16.85
N LEU A 32 0.57 4.03 -16.98
CA LEU A 32 1.35 3.08 -16.17
C LEU A 32 1.44 3.51 -14.70
N ASN A 33 1.48 4.81 -14.41
CA ASN A 33 1.53 5.30 -13.02
C ASN A 33 0.25 4.97 -12.26
N ASP A 34 -0.92 5.20 -12.87
CA ASP A 34 -2.22 4.87 -12.26
C ASP A 34 -2.38 3.35 -12.05
N ALA A 35 -1.94 2.55 -13.03
CA ALA A 35 -1.93 1.09 -12.93
C ALA A 35 -1.02 0.59 -11.80
N ARG A 36 0.14 1.23 -11.58
CA ARG A 36 1.04 0.89 -10.47
C ARG A 36 0.44 1.24 -9.11
N GLN A 37 -0.19 2.41 -8.98
CA GLN A 37 -0.83 2.83 -7.74
C GLN A 37 -2.01 1.91 -7.38
N SER A 38 -2.89 1.62 -8.33
CA SER A 38 -4.00 0.68 -8.11
C SER A 38 -3.55 -0.75 -7.78
N GLY A 39 -2.46 -1.22 -8.40
CA GLY A 39 -1.83 -2.49 -8.03
C GLY A 39 -1.28 -2.51 -6.61
N SER A 40 -0.69 -1.39 -6.17
CA SER A 40 -0.18 -1.23 -4.80
C SER A 40 -1.32 -1.17 -3.78
N ASP A 41 -2.42 -0.48 -4.09
CA ASP A 41 -3.64 -0.47 -3.27
C ASP A 41 -4.24 -1.87 -3.11
N ALA A 42 -4.25 -2.68 -4.17
CA ALA A 42 -4.70 -4.07 -4.10
C ALA A 42 -3.80 -4.91 -3.17
N ALA A 43 -2.48 -4.72 -3.23
CA ALA A 43 -1.53 -5.40 -2.35
C ALA A 43 -1.70 -4.99 -0.87
N ILE A 44 -1.97 -3.69 -0.61
CA ILE A 44 -2.29 -3.18 0.73
C ILE A 44 -3.55 -3.86 1.27
N LYS A 45 -4.64 -3.86 0.49
CA LYS A 45 -5.91 -4.48 0.86
C LYS A 45 -5.76 -5.97 1.17
N GLN A 46 -4.98 -6.68 0.35
CA GLN A 46 -4.69 -8.09 0.57
C GLN A 46 -3.86 -8.33 1.84
N SER A 47 -2.85 -7.49 2.09
CA SER A 47 -1.98 -7.62 3.26
C SER A 47 -2.75 -7.41 4.56
N LEU A 48 -3.59 -6.37 4.62
CA LEU A 48 -4.46 -6.12 5.77
C LEU A 48 -5.56 -7.19 5.92
N GLY A 49 -6.10 -7.70 4.82
CA GLY A 49 -7.02 -8.85 4.85
C GLY A 49 -6.38 -10.11 5.46
N ASN A 50 -5.12 -10.37 5.13
CA ASN A 50 -4.36 -11.46 5.75
C ASN A 50 -4.05 -11.17 7.22
N ALA A 51 -3.76 -9.91 7.58
CA ALA A 51 -3.48 -9.51 8.96
C ALA A 51 -4.69 -9.76 9.86
N ARG A 52 -5.91 -9.50 9.35
CA ARG A 52 -7.16 -9.88 10.01
C ARG A 52 -7.22 -11.38 10.31
N SER A 53 -6.93 -12.24 9.33
CA SER A 53 -6.91 -13.69 9.58
C SER A 53 -5.86 -14.10 10.62
N GLN A 54 -4.72 -13.41 10.68
CA GLN A 54 -3.72 -13.66 11.72
C GLN A 54 -4.17 -13.15 13.10
N ALA A 55 -4.88 -12.04 13.18
CA ALA A 55 -5.45 -11.54 14.42
C ALA A 55 -6.41 -12.56 15.06
N GLU A 56 -7.20 -13.27 14.25
CA GLU A 56 -8.06 -14.38 14.72
C GLU A 56 -7.27 -15.59 15.22
N ILE A 57 -6.07 -15.84 14.67
CA ILE A 57 -5.17 -16.89 15.15
C ILE A 57 -4.59 -16.48 16.51
N VAL A 58 -4.18 -15.21 16.66
CA VAL A 58 -3.71 -14.65 17.93
C VAL A 58 -4.81 -14.72 18.99
N TYR A 59 -6.05 -14.38 18.64
CA TYR A 59 -7.20 -14.47 19.54
C TYR A 59 -7.35 -15.88 20.14
N ASN A 60 -7.27 -16.91 19.30
CA ASN A 60 -7.42 -18.29 19.72
C ASN A 60 -6.12 -18.94 20.24
N ALA A 61 -5.02 -18.19 20.31
CA ALA A 61 -3.73 -18.73 20.71
C ALA A 61 -3.76 -19.19 22.17
N ASN A 62 -3.33 -20.44 22.40
CA ASN A 62 -3.17 -21.05 23.73
C ASN A 62 -4.42 -20.96 24.65
N GLY A 63 -5.63 -20.80 24.07
CA GLY A 63 -6.88 -20.69 24.83
C GLY A 63 -7.02 -19.41 25.65
N VAL A 64 -6.26 -18.36 25.33
CA VAL A 64 -6.32 -17.06 26.03
C VAL A 64 -7.53 -16.23 25.59
N PHE A 65 -8.06 -16.44 24.37
CA PHE A 65 -9.24 -15.76 23.82
C PHE A 65 -9.12 -14.23 23.92
N SER A 66 -8.01 -13.69 23.45
CA SER A 66 -7.66 -12.28 23.59
C SER A 66 -6.88 -11.75 22.40
N TYR A 67 -7.20 -10.52 21.99
CA TYR A 67 -6.44 -9.81 20.95
C TYR A 67 -5.19 -9.12 21.47
N ALA A 68 -4.86 -9.24 22.76
CA ALA A 68 -3.62 -8.72 23.29
C ALA A 68 -2.43 -9.42 22.65
N GLY A 69 -1.52 -8.64 22.04
CA GLY A 69 -0.35 -9.12 21.32
C GLY A 69 -0.53 -9.18 19.80
N VAL A 70 -1.69 -8.83 19.24
CA VAL A 70 -1.90 -8.81 17.77
C VAL A 70 -0.85 -7.93 17.08
N CYS A 71 -0.58 -6.74 17.61
CA CYS A 71 0.40 -5.83 17.01
C CYS A 71 1.86 -6.22 17.26
N ALA A 72 2.09 -7.12 18.22
CA ALA A 72 3.41 -7.70 18.50
C ALA A 72 3.64 -9.02 17.74
N ASP A 73 2.61 -9.57 17.09
CA ASP A 73 2.75 -10.79 16.31
C ASP A 73 3.65 -10.54 15.08
N PRO A 74 4.73 -11.33 14.89
CA PRO A 74 5.67 -11.10 13.81
C PRO A 74 5.04 -11.17 12.42
N LYS A 75 3.98 -11.97 12.24
CA LYS A 75 3.32 -12.10 10.95
C LYS A 75 2.43 -10.89 10.67
N VAL A 76 1.73 -10.38 11.67
CA VAL A 76 0.97 -9.13 11.57
C VAL A 76 1.91 -7.96 11.23
N GLN A 77 3.05 -7.84 11.93
CA GLN A 77 4.06 -6.81 11.64
C GLN A 77 4.55 -6.88 10.19
N GLN A 78 4.96 -8.06 9.71
CA GLN A 78 5.39 -8.23 8.32
C GLN A 78 4.32 -7.85 7.29
N LEU A 79 3.05 -8.11 7.59
CA LEU A 79 1.94 -7.77 6.69
C LEU A 79 1.67 -6.26 6.68
N LEU A 80 1.77 -5.62 7.84
CA LEU A 80 1.64 -4.17 7.95
C LEU A 80 2.84 -3.45 7.29
N ASP A 81 4.06 -3.90 7.54
CA ASP A 81 5.27 -3.39 6.89
C ASP A 81 5.17 -3.45 5.36
N ALA A 82 4.67 -4.58 4.84
CA ALA A 82 4.45 -4.76 3.40
C ALA A 82 3.40 -3.78 2.84
N ALA A 83 2.33 -3.54 3.60
CA ALA A 83 1.29 -2.58 3.21
C ALA A 83 1.81 -1.14 3.21
N VAL A 84 2.50 -0.73 4.27
CA VAL A 84 3.09 0.61 4.42
C VAL A 84 4.16 0.86 3.35
N THR A 85 5.01 -0.13 3.07
CA THR A 85 6.00 -0.07 1.98
C THR A 85 5.32 0.06 0.62
N ALA A 86 4.22 -0.67 0.37
CA ALA A 86 3.45 -0.56 -0.87
C ALA A 86 2.78 0.81 -1.02
N ALA A 87 2.48 1.50 0.08
CA ALA A 87 2.01 2.88 0.08
C ALA A 87 3.14 3.92 -0.11
N GLY A 88 4.39 3.46 -0.22
CA GLY A 88 5.57 4.32 -0.37
C GLY A 88 6.04 4.99 0.91
N GLN A 89 5.66 4.45 2.08
CA GLN A 89 6.06 4.93 3.40
C GLN A 89 7.11 4.01 4.01
N ASP A 90 7.88 4.50 4.99
CA ASP A 90 8.86 3.70 5.72
C ASP A 90 8.16 2.88 6.83
N PRO A 91 8.33 1.55 6.89
CA PRO A 91 7.82 0.74 7.99
C PRO A 91 8.33 1.17 9.38
N ALA A 92 9.47 1.87 9.46
CA ALA A 92 9.96 2.45 10.71
C ALA A 92 8.99 3.49 11.31
N ASP A 93 8.10 4.05 10.49
CA ASP A 93 7.12 5.05 10.90
C ASP A 93 5.80 4.42 11.36
N ILE A 94 5.69 3.08 11.46
CA ILE A 94 4.48 2.43 11.97
C ILE A 94 4.23 2.81 13.42
N GLU A 95 2.99 3.20 13.70
CA GLU A 95 2.54 3.56 15.03
C GLU A 95 1.88 2.38 15.71
N LEU A 96 2.33 2.14 16.94
CA LEU A 96 1.84 1.10 17.83
C LEU A 96 1.06 1.72 18.97
N THR A 97 0.25 0.90 19.66
CA THR A 97 -0.63 1.33 20.76
C THR A 97 0.02 2.38 21.68
N GLY A 98 -0.54 3.59 21.69
CA GLY A 98 -0.12 4.68 22.60
C GLY A 98 1.04 5.55 22.13
N THR A 99 1.50 5.44 20.87
CA THR A 99 2.47 6.39 20.29
C THR A 99 1.80 7.62 19.68
N ALA A 100 2.51 8.74 19.62
CA ALA A 100 2.02 9.97 18.99
C ALA A 100 1.86 9.77 17.48
N GLN A 101 0.77 10.32 16.91
CA GLN A 101 0.40 10.06 15.53
C GLN A 101 0.85 11.09 14.51
N THR A 102 1.31 10.60 13.37
CA THR A 102 1.60 11.37 12.17
C THR A 102 0.67 10.92 11.06
N ALA A 103 0.04 11.87 10.37
CA ALA A 103 -1.02 11.66 9.38
C ALA A 103 -0.56 11.01 8.06
N THR A 104 0.44 10.14 8.08
CA THR A 104 1.00 9.46 6.91
C THR A 104 1.30 7.99 7.17
N ASN A 105 1.13 7.51 8.39
CA ASN A 105 1.74 6.27 8.84
C ASN A 105 0.74 5.10 8.88
N GLY A 106 1.26 3.87 8.89
CA GLY A 106 0.47 2.69 9.24
C GLY A 106 0.23 2.66 10.75
N VAL A 107 -0.95 2.20 11.17
CA VAL A 107 -1.32 2.11 12.59
C VAL A 107 -1.68 0.67 12.92
N CYS A 108 -1.21 0.19 14.06
CA CYS A 108 -1.69 -1.03 14.69
C CYS A 108 -1.95 -0.77 16.16
N HIS A 109 -3.20 -0.87 16.58
CA HIS A 109 -3.56 -0.87 17.99
C HIS A 109 -4.23 -2.18 18.39
N ASP A 110 -3.91 -2.65 19.57
CA ASP A 110 -4.46 -3.87 20.14
C ASP A 110 -4.73 -3.72 21.64
N SER A 111 -5.73 -4.46 22.08
CA SER A 111 -6.15 -4.59 23.46
C SER A 111 -6.65 -6.01 23.70
N ALA A 112 -7.02 -6.33 24.93
CA ALA A 112 -7.52 -7.66 25.22
C ALA A 112 -8.80 -8.03 24.42
N SER A 113 -9.62 -7.04 24.05
CA SER A 113 -10.95 -7.22 23.48
C SER A 113 -11.14 -6.65 22.08
N ALA A 114 -10.23 -5.82 21.59
CA ALA A 114 -10.37 -5.15 20.30
C ALA A 114 -8.99 -4.88 19.67
N TRP A 115 -8.96 -4.77 18.35
CA TRP A 115 -7.78 -4.38 17.59
C TRP A 115 -8.18 -3.64 16.32
N VAL A 116 -7.27 -2.82 15.82
CA VAL A 116 -7.42 -2.08 14.57
C VAL A 116 -6.07 -1.99 13.85
N ILE A 117 -6.09 -2.21 12.55
CA ILE A 117 -4.93 -2.03 11.68
C ILE A 117 -5.34 -1.13 10.52
N SER A 118 -4.56 -0.09 10.27
CA SER A 118 -4.74 0.76 9.10
C SER A 118 -3.43 1.03 8.38
N SER A 119 -3.52 1.24 7.08
CA SER A 119 -2.39 1.63 6.23
C SER A 119 -2.86 2.70 5.25
N PRO A 120 -2.04 3.71 4.92
CA PRO A 120 -2.35 4.63 3.83
C PRO A 120 -2.50 3.88 2.50
N LEU A 121 -3.32 4.42 1.60
CA LEU A 121 -3.41 3.95 0.22
C LEU A 121 -2.33 4.63 -0.64
N ALA A 122 -1.73 3.89 -1.58
CA ALA A 122 -0.69 4.41 -2.47
C ALA A 122 -1.23 5.51 -3.41
N SER A 123 -2.50 5.41 -3.82
CA SER A 123 -3.16 6.41 -4.67
C SER A 123 -3.47 7.74 -3.96
N SER A 124 -3.53 7.74 -2.62
CA SER A 124 -4.03 8.85 -1.81
C SER A 124 -3.28 8.98 -0.47
N ALA A 125 -1.97 8.74 -0.45
CA ALA A 125 -1.17 8.72 0.76
C ALA A 125 -1.37 9.99 1.61
N GLY A 126 -1.70 9.81 2.89
CA GLY A 126 -2.00 10.89 3.84
C GLY A 126 -3.43 11.44 3.81
N THR A 127 -4.27 11.00 2.85
CA THR A 127 -5.67 11.47 2.72
C THR A 127 -6.70 10.34 2.70
N SER A 128 -6.28 9.11 2.40
CA SER A 128 -7.14 7.93 2.52
C SER A 128 -6.34 6.73 2.99
N TYR A 129 -6.98 5.94 3.85
CA TYR A 129 -6.40 4.77 4.49
C TYR A 129 -7.29 3.58 4.22
N TRP A 130 -6.70 2.39 4.12
CA TRP A 130 -7.45 1.15 4.24
C TRP A 130 -7.40 0.71 5.69
N CYS A 131 -8.57 0.51 6.30
CA CYS A 131 -8.68 0.15 7.71
C CYS A 131 -9.46 -1.14 7.88
N VAL A 132 -8.97 -1.98 8.79
CA VAL A 132 -9.62 -3.21 9.24
C VAL A 132 -9.60 -3.30 10.76
N ASP A 133 -10.67 -3.80 11.37
CA ASP A 133 -10.79 -3.92 12.82
C ASP A 133 -11.45 -5.23 13.29
N SER A 134 -11.51 -5.40 14.61
CA SER A 134 -12.15 -6.51 15.29
C SER A 134 -13.68 -6.53 15.17
N ASP A 135 -14.32 -5.39 14.88
CA ASP A 135 -15.77 -5.30 14.69
C ASP A 135 -16.20 -5.74 13.28
N GLY A 136 -15.22 -6.02 12.41
CA GLY A 136 -15.43 -6.50 11.06
C GLY A 136 -15.53 -5.38 10.02
N PHE A 137 -15.16 -4.15 10.38
CA PHE A 137 -15.03 -3.07 9.41
C PHE A 137 -13.91 -3.39 8.42
N VAL A 138 -14.19 -3.18 7.13
CA VAL A 138 -13.22 -3.38 6.04
C VAL A 138 -13.55 -2.37 4.93
N ALA A 139 -12.98 -1.18 5.01
CA ALA A 139 -13.19 -0.14 4.00
C ALA A 139 -12.09 0.93 4.05
N SER A 140 -12.16 1.88 3.12
CA SER A 140 -11.31 3.05 3.15
C SER A 140 -11.86 4.13 4.08
N THR A 141 -11.01 4.72 4.90
CA THR A 141 -11.32 5.86 5.78
C THR A 141 -10.60 7.11 5.28
N SER A 142 -11.17 8.30 5.52
CA SER A 142 -10.56 9.59 5.17
C SER A 142 -9.79 10.24 6.32
N ALA A 143 -9.83 9.60 7.51
CA ALA A 143 -9.04 9.97 8.67
C ALA A 143 -8.13 8.81 9.06
N LEU A 144 -6.98 9.16 9.65
CA LEU A 144 -6.15 8.18 10.34
C LEU A 144 -6.90 7.72 11.60
N VAL A 145 -6.78 6.44 11.92
CA VAL A 145 -7.23 5.88 13.21
C VAL A 145 -6.55 6.66 14.33
N GLY A 146 -7.28 7.18 15.32
CA GLY A 146 -6.71 7.99 16.41
C GLY A 146 -5.83 7.19 17.37
N ALA A 147 -4.95 7.87 18.14
CA ALA A 147 -3.88 7.27 18.95
C ALA A 147 -4.32 6.21 19.98
N THR A 148 -5.59 6.24 20.36
CA THR A 148 -6.21 5.33 21.33
C THR A 148 -7.41 4.61 20.76
N ASP A 149 -7.75 4.86 19.49
CA ASP A 149 -8.89 4.25 18.85
C ASP A 149 -8.59 2.78 18.57
N MET A 150 -9.58 1.93 18.85
CA MET A 150 -9.50 0.47 18.69
C MET A 150 -10.43 -0.03 17.58
N ALA A 151 -10.97 0.90 16.79
CA ALA A 151 -11.90 0.64 15.69
C ALA A 151 -11.63 1.64 14.56
N CYS A 152 -12.03 1.27 13.35
CA CYS A 152 -11.97 2.18 12.21
C CYS A 152 -12.98 3.32 12.36
N ASN A 153 -12.61 4.52 11.90
CA ASN A 153 -13.41 5.75 12.03
C ASN A 153 -13.84 6.37 10.69
#